data_AF-A0A6A5Y910-F1
#
_entry.id   AF-A0A6A5Y910-F1
#
_cell.length_a   1.000
_cell.length_b   1.000
_cell.length_c   1.000
_cell.angle_alpha   90.00
_cell.angle_beta   90.00
_cell.angle_gamma   90.00
#
_symmetry.space_group_name_H-M   'P 1'
#
loop_
_entity.id
_entity.type
_entity.pdbx_description
1 polymer ?
#
loop_
_entity_poly.entity_id
_entity_poly.type
_entity_poly.pdbx_seq_one_letter_code
_entity_poly.pdbx_strand_id
1 'polypeptide(L)'
;MWSMIPPAMRPACKSIGKVAFWIAVSPAIIILFGFYIAYSLVVYLCKEFDEWMHRPSRQLLEPQEIESRRAKREARYRARPLPRFRERAMTLDSNGGLSLVAAPVTGRKEGETRRVVHSLASVRQTTTDQLGVCDLYIFPYEIREMIWQYALGGHHIHIVKRKGKLGSIYCPANGALDLDHTDLCCLSRDQRGYHTATGWPSHARPLSLLGSCRQIYSESINFLYSSNTFSFDEFSTLIDFFPTLIPKRRALISSVHMLIDFAPSCSSQRLSPFAHIYTPHNDSLADWQQCTAILKSLPALTNVTITSPFFWIRNMHLHRSRPATWIQDFFTLLNEVRVHGQVSLVWPPVPNATYVGDVNSLLPANHSFKLYPSIYHDGCELLAFILPLHVACLHCEPHSIIRKMTKGLAESRTDYRIDNESATNPIQLDPWRSRYWTFHASCRGWIEFEYDWEEKRWSVTQGAKELTDDEANAHMAETGQVGQNLESMHGIMQGLWVKSSIMNHAAIGDTTGKALDIPTKEAFYRNAGWTEV
;
A
#
# COMPACT_ATOMS: atom_id res chain seq x y z
N MET A 1 -33.09 10.92 -67.17
CA MET A 1 -32.29 12.17 -67.26
C MET A 1 -30.78 11.95 -67.19
N TRP A 2 -30.23 11.07 -66.34
CA TRP A 2 -28.78 10.83 -66.27
C TRP A 2 -28.15 10.08 -67.48
N SER A 3 -28.97 9.41 -68.30
CA SER A 3 -28.54 8.73 -69.53
C SER A 3 -28.31 9.66 -70.72
N MET A 4 -28.69 10.93 -70.64
CA MET A 4 -28.60 11.90 -71.75
C MET A 4 -27.36 12.81 -71.69
N ILE A 5 -26.46 12.62 -70.70
CA ILE A 5 -25.27 13.47 -70.55
C ILE A 5 -24.05 12.81 -71.23
N PRO A 6 -23.37 13.51 -72.17
CA PRO A 6 -22.22 13.00 -72.91
C PRO A 6 -21.09 12.51 -71.98
N PRO A 7 -20.37 11.40 -72.31
CA PRO A 7 -19.32 10.83 -71.47
C PRO A 7 -18.23 11.83 -71.07
N ALA A 8 -17.92 12.79 -71.96
CA ALA A 8 -16.89 13.81 -71.75
C ALA A 8 -17.24 14.86 -70.68
N MET A 9 -18.51 15.06 -70.32
CA MET A 9 -18.94 16.06 -69.32
C MET A 9 -19.18 15.47 -67.91
N ARG A 10 -19.10 14.13 -67.77
CA ARG A 10 -19.32 13.43 -66.49
C ARG A 10 -18.31 13.78 -65.39
N PRO A 11 -17.01 14.08 -65.66
CA PRO A 11 -16.07 14.48 -64.61
C PRO A 11 -16.42 15.85 -64.01
N ALA A 12 -16.84 16.80 -64.86
CA ALA A 12 -17.22 18.15 -64.43
C ALA A 12 -18.50 18.17 -63.58
N CYS A 13 -19.53 17.40 -63.97
CA CYS A 13 -20.76 17.28 -63.16
C CYS A 13 -20.53 16.58 -61.81
N LYS A 14 -19.63 15.59 -61.71
CA LYS A 14 -19.26 14.99 -60.42
C LYS A 14 -18.52 15.96 -59.51
N SER A 15 -17.73 16.88 -60.07
CA SER A 15 -17.03 17.91 -59.30
C SER A 15 -18.00 18.99 -58.80
N ILE A 16 -18.94 19.43 -59.64
CA ILE A 16 -19.95 20.44 -59.27
C ILE A 16 -20.92 19.89 -58.20
N GLY A 17 -21.33 18.62 -58.31
CA GLY A 17 -22.17 17.99 -57.28
C GLY A 17 -21.47 17.86 -55.93
N LYS A 18 -20.16 17.57 -55.91
CA LYS A 18 -19.37 17.55 -54.66
C LYS A 18 -19.22 18.94 -54.06
N VAL A 19 -18.94 19.96 -54.87
CA VAL A 19 -18.83 21.35 -54.41
C VAL A 19 -20.17 21.86 -53.87
N ALA A 20 -21.28 21.60 -54.57
CA ALA A 20 -22.61 21.97 -54.09
C ALA A 20 -23.01 21.23 -52.79
N PHE A 21 -22.66 19.94 -52.65
CA PHE A 21 -22.86 19.19 -51.42
C PHE A 21 -22.06 19.76 -50.25
N TRP A 22 -20.77 20.09 -50.45
CA TRP A 22 -19.97 20.73 -49.41
C TRP A 22 -20.45 22.14 -49.07
N ILE A 23 -20.93 22.92 -50.04
CA ILE A 23 -21.53 24.25 -49.79
C ILE A 23 -22.85 24.12 -49.00
N ALA A 24 -23.65 23.09 -49.23
CA ALA A 24 -24.91 22.87 -48.52
C ALA A 24 -24.72 22.23 -47.13
N VAL A 25 -23.73 21.35 -46.96
CA VAL A 25 -23.50 20.60 -45.72
C VAL A 25 -22.60 21.35 -44.74
N SER A 26 -21.68 22.20 -45.21
CA SER A 26 -20.79 22.98 -44.33
C SER A 26 -21.53 23.89 -43.34
N PRO A 27 -22.59 24.64 -43.72
CA PRO A 27 -23.34 25.46 -42.76
C PRO A 27 -23.98 24.62 -41.66
N ALA A 28 -24.56 23.45 -42.00
CA ALA A 28 -25.17 22.56 -41.02
C ALA A 28 -24.14 21.96 -40.05
N ILE A 29 -22.96 21.55 -40.54
CA ILE A 29 -21.87 21.06 -39.69
C ILE A 29 -21.34 22.18 -38.78
N ILE A 30 -21.16 23.40 -39.30
CA ILE A 30 -20.71 24.56 -38.51
C ILE A 30 -21.73 24.90 -37.42
N ILE A 31 -23.03 24.85 -37.73
CA ILE A 31 -24.10 25.07 -36.76
C ILE A 31 -24.10 23.98 -35.67
N LEU A 32 -24.03 22.70 -36.05
CA LEU A 32 -23.99 21.59 -35.10
C LEU A 32 -22.74 21.62 -34.21
N PHE A 33 -21.59 21.98 -34.78
CA PHE A 33 -20.35 22.17 -34.02
C PHE A 33 -20.44 23.37 -33.07
N GLY A 34 -21.09 24.46 -33.49
CA GLY A 34 -21.40 25.60 -32.63
C GLY A 34 -22.29 25.23 -31.45
N PHE A 35 -23.35 24.45 -31.68
CA PHE A 35 -24.22 23.92 -30.62
C PHE A 35 -23.46 22.99 -29.67
N TYR A 36 -22.59 22.13 -30.19
CA TYR A 36 -21.76 21.24 -29.36
C TYR A 36 -20.80 22.02 -28.46
N ILE A 37 -20.14 23.06 -28.99
CA ILE A 37 -19.28 23.95 -28.19
C ILE A 37 -20.10 24.69 -27.14
N ALA A 38 -21.24 25.27 -27.51
CA ALA A 38 -22.12 25.99 -26.58
C ALA A 38 -22.64 25.08 -25.46
N TYR A 39 -23.10 23.87 -25.80
CA TYR A 39 -23.55 22.87 -24.83
C TYR A 39 -22.42 22.44 -23.90
N SER A 40 -21.23 22.15 -24.44
CA SER A 40 -20.05 21.78 -23.65
C SER A 40 -19.63 22.91 -22.70
N LEU A 41 -19.70 24.16 -23.16
CA LEU A 41 -19.45 25.35 -22.35
C LEU A 41 -20.49 25.49 -21.23
N VAL A 42 -21.78 25.29 -21.52
CA VAL A 42 -22.84 25.33 -20.50
C VAL A 42 -22.65 24.23 -19.47
N VAL A 43 -22.37 22.99 -19.87
CA VAL A 43 -22.09 21.88 -18.93
C VAL A 43 -20.86 22.18 -18.07
N TYR A 44 -19.79 22.72 -18.68
CA TYR A 44 -18.60 23.16 -17.95
C TYR A 44 -18.91 24.27 -16.94
N LEU A 45 -19.66 25.30 -17.35
CA LEU A 45 -20.04 26.42 -16.48
C LEU A 45 -21.00 25.99 -15.38
N CYS A 46 -21.96 25.11 -15.66
CA CYS A 46 -22.84 24.53 -14.64
C CYS A 46 -22.03 23.70 -13.63
N LYS A 47 -21.05 22.92 -14.07
CA LYS A 47 -20.18 22.16 -13.18
C LYS A 47 -19.30 23.07 -12.32
N GLU A 48 -18.68 24.11 -12.90
CA GLU A 48 -17.91 25.11 -12.16
C GLU A 48 -18.79 25.88 -11.18
N PHE A 49 -20.01 26.28 -11.58
CA PHE A 49 -20.95 26.96 -10.71
C PHE A 49 -21.44 26.08 -9.57
N ASP A 50 -21.73 24.80 -9.85
CA ASP A 50 -22.13 23.82 -8.84
C ASP A 50 -20.99 23.54 -7.86
N GLU A 51 -19.76 23.39 -8.36
CA GLU A 51 -18.55 23.31 -7.53
C GLU A 51 -18.31 24.59 -6.73
N TRP A 52 -18.60 25.78 -7.28
CA TRP A 52 -18.48 27.06 -6.59
C TRP A 52 -19.54 27.26 -5.51
N MET A 53 -20.79 26.89 -5.77
CA MET A 53 -21.92 26.97 -4.82
C MET A 53 -21.81 25.95 -3.69
N HIS A 54 -21.42 24.71 -3.99
CA HIS A 54 -21.32 23.63 -3.00
C HIS A 54 -19.98 23.60 -2.28
N ARG A 55 -18.93 24.24 -2.80
CA ARG A 55 -17.75 24.54 -2.00
C ARG A 55 -18.11 25.73 -1.11
N PRO A 56 -18.29 25.55 0.21
CA PRO A 56 -18.47 26.71 1.09
C PRO A 56 -17.35 27.70 0.80
N SER A 57 -17.68 28.99 0.68
CA SER A 57 -16.73 30.09 0.45
C SER A 57 -15.45 29.82 1.25
N ARG A 58 -14.41 29.32 0.57
CA ARG A 58 -13.12 29.01 1.18
C ARG A 58 -12.30 30.30 1.40
N GLN A 59 -12.94 31.47 1.44
CA GLN A 59 -12.34 32.74 1.87
C GLN A 59 -12.28 32.84 3.41
N LEU A 60 -11.81 31.81 4.11
CA LEU A 60 -11.76 31.87 5.57
C LEU A 60 -10.35 31.92 6.15
N LEU A 61 -9.31 31.71 5.35
CA LEU A 61 -7.93 31.72 5.83
C LEU A 61 -6.99 32.23 4.73
N GLU A 62 -6.15 33.20 5.06
CA GLU A 62 -5.02 33.60 4.23
C GLU A 62 -4.14 32.36 3.93
N PRO A 63 -3.51 32.24 2.74
CA PRO A 63 -2.61 31.13 2.42
C PRO A 63 -1.54 30.88 3.49
N GLN A 64 -1.00 31.95 4.09
CA GLN A 64 -0.08 31.88 5.22
C GLN A 64 -0.69 31.22 6.47
N GLU A 65 -1.97 31.46 6.74
CA GLU A 65 -2.66 30.80 7.84
C GLU A 65 -2.92 29.32 7.54
N ILE A 66 -3.20 28.96 6.29
CA ILE A 66 -3.33 27.56 5.85
C ILE A 66 -2.00 26.83 6.07
N GLU A 67 -0.88 27.41 5.63
CA GLU A 67 0.46 26.88 5.85
C GLU A 67 0.83 26.79 7.33
N SER A 68 0.53 27.84 8.12
CA SER A 68 0.75 27.83 9.58
C SER A 68 -0.06 26.74 10.28
N ARG A 69 -1.33 26.56 9.90
CA ARG A 69 -2.18 25.49 10.43
C ARG A 69 -1.70 24.11 9.98
N ARG A 70 -1.21 23.99 8.75
CA ARG A 70 -0.60 22.75 8.23
C ARG A 70 0.66 22.40 9.02
N ALA A 71 1.59 23.34 9.17
CA ALA A 71 2.81 23.17 9.96
C ALA A 71 2.51 22.84 11.42
N LYS A 72 1.53 23.51 12.06
CA LYS A 72 1.09 23.18 13.43
C LYS A 72 0.50 21.78 13.56
N ARG A 73 -0.24 21.31 12.54
CA ARG A 73 -0.79 19.94 12.52
C ARG A 73 0.32 18.92 12.29
N GLU A 74 1.21 19.16 11.34
CA GLU A 74 2.37 18.31 11.06
C GLU A 74 3.28 18.21 12.29
N ALA A 75 3.58 19.32 12.96
CA ALA A 75 4.32 19.32 14.22
C ALA A 75 3.60 18.54 15.35
N ARG A 76 2.27 18.58 15.40
CA ARG A 76 1.47 17.80 16.36
C ARG A 76 1.49 16.30 16.04
N TYR A 77 1.47 15.94 14.76
CA TYR A 77 1.40 14.56 14.31
C TYR A 77 2.75 13.89 14.15
N ARG A 78 3.84 14.66 14.10
CA ARG A 78 5.21 14.13 14.09
C ARG A 78 5.47 13.28 15.33
N ALA A 79 6.18 12.18 15.13
CA ALA A 79 6.66 11.38 16.24
C ALA A 79 7.64 12.22 17.08
N ARG A 80 7.42 12.24 18.40
CA ARG A 80 8.31 12.97 19.30
C ARG A 80 9.56 12.12 19.55
N PRO A 81 10.77 12.67 19.42
CA PRO A 81 11.99 11.96 19.78
C PRO A 81 11.96 11.58 21.27
N LEU A 82 12.73 10.58 21.66
CA LEU A 82 12.89 10.28 23.08
C LEU A 82 13.49 11.51 23.79
N PRO A 83 12.97 11.91 24.96
CA PRO A 83 13.62 12.95 25.74
C PRO A 83 15.02 12.47 26.16
N ARG A 84 16.00 13.39 26.17
CA ARG A 84 17.38 13.08 26.59
C ARG A 84 17.43 12.41 27.96
N PHE A 85 16.58 12.88 28.87
CA PHE A 85 16.35 12.30 30.17
C PHE A 85 14.92 11.79 30.22
N ARG A 86 14.78 10.47 30.18
CA ARG A 86 13.54 9.81 30.56
C ARG A 86 13.72 9.33 31.98
N GLU A 87 13.03 9.96 32.93
CA GLU A 87 12.87 9.37 34.25
C GLU A 87 12.37 7.95 34.04
N ARG A 88 13.15 6.96 34.50
CA ARG A 88 12.67 5.58 34.43
C ARG A 88 11.44 5.57 35.31
N ALA A 89 10.30 5.17 34.77
CA ALA A 89 9.06 5.03 35.54
C ALA A 89 9.18 4.02 36.71
N MET A 90 10.37 3.47 36.94
CA MET A 90 10.70 2.37 37.85
C MET A 90 12.07 2.57 38.52
N THR A 91 12.60 3.80 38.61
CA THR A 91 13.69 4.07 39.57
C THR A 91 13.06 4.12 40.96
N LEU A 92 13.23 3.05 41.74
CA LEU A 92 13.04 3.13 43.19
C LEU A 92 13.98 4.22 43.70
N ASP A 93 13.48 5.12 44.54
CA ASP A 93 14.40 6.03 45.22
C ASP A 93 15.34 5.19 46.12
N SER A 94 16.49 5.75 46.49
CA SER A 94 17.48 5.08 47.34
C SER A 94 16.94 4.68 48.72
N ASN A 95 15.73 5.13 49.07
CA ASN A 95 15.07 4.84 50.35
C ASN A 95 13.92 3.82 50.19
N GLY A 96 13.74 3.22 49.00
CA GLY A 96 12.64 2.28 48.74
C GLY A 96 11.24 2.94 48.70
N GLY A 97 11.18 4.27 48.73
CA GLY A 97 9.99 5.08 48.54
C GLY A 97 9.66 5.26 47.06
N LEU A 98 8.37 5.40 46.76
CA LEU A 98 7.91 5.89 45.47
C LEU A 98 7.96 7.42 45.52
N SER A 99 9.00 8.01 44.94
CA SER A 99 9.08 9.47 44.78
C SER A 99 8.02 9.92 43.76
N LEU A 100 6.88 10.40 44.26
CA LEU A 100 5.83 11.05 43.49
C LEU A 100 6.28 12.48 43.16
N VAL A 101 7.23 12.62 42.23
CA VAL A 101 7.49 13.93 41.63
C VAL A 101 6.32 14.21 40.70
N ALA A 102 5.42 15.09 41.13
CA ALA A 102 4.35 15.59 40.29
C ALA A 102 4.98 16.23 39.04
N ALA A 103 4.86 15.55 37.90
CA ALA A 103 5.35 16.07 36.63
C ALA A 103 4.79 17.49 36.45
N PRO A 104 5.63 18.51 36.24
CA PRO A 104 5.14 19.87 36.09
C PRO A 104 4.29 19.92 34.81
N VAL A 105 2.98 20.04 34.98
CA VAL A 105 2.02 20.22 33.88
C VAL A 105 2.18 21.66 33.38
N THR A 106 3.27 21.93 32.68
CA THR A 106 3.50 23.23 32.07
C THR A 106 2.62 23.36 30.81
N GLY A 107 1.63 24.24 30.86
CA GLY A 107 0.97 24.78 29.65
C GLY A 107 -0.47 24.36 29.37
N ARG A 108 -1.29 24.04 30.38
CA ARG A 108 -2.72 23.80 30.15
C ARG A 108 -3.51 25.09 30.35
N LYS A 109 -4.13 25.58 29.27
CA LYS A 109 -4.99 26.77 29.27
C LYS A 109 -6.06 26.68 30.36
N GLU A 110 -6.12 27.69 31.21
CA GLU A 110 -7.20 27.94 32.16
C GLU A 110 -8.53 27.94 31.39
N GLY A 111 -9.49 27.10 31.77
CA GLY A 111 -10.85 27.16 31.23
C GLY A 111 -11.59 25.84 31.08
N GLU A 112 -10.91 24.69 31.07
CA GLU A 112 -11.59 23.39 30.92
C GLU A 112 -11.44 22.55 32.19
N THR A 113 -12.34 22.75 33.15
CA THR A 113 -12.54 21.96 34.37
C THR A 113 -13.06 20.56 34.02
N ARG A 114 -12.24 19.79 33.30
CA ARG A 114 -12.44 18.35 33.21
C ARG A 114 -12.17 17.81 34.61
N ARG A 115 -13.21 17.32 35.31
CA ARG A 115 -13.09 16.51 36.53
C ARG A 115 -12.12 15.36 36.22
N VAL A 116 -10.83 15.57 36.49
CA VAL A 116 -9.85 14.50 36.52
C VAL A 116 -10.20 13.75 37.80
N VAL A 117 -10.90 12.64 37.63
CA VAL A 117 -11.09 11.65 38.69
C VAL A 117 -9.70 11.12 39.00
N HIS A 118 -9.00 11.83 39.88
CA HIS A 118 -7.78 11.39 40.53
C HIS A 118 -8.17 10.31 41.54
N SER A 119 -8.52 9.09 41.07
CA SER A 119 -8.35 7.93 41.93
C SER A 119 -6.85 7.66 42.03
N LEU A 120 -6.19 8.43 42.90
CA LEU A 120 -4.79 8.28 43.33
C LEU A 120 -4.61 7.02 44.19
N ALA A 121 -5.25 5.90 43.81
CA ALA A 121 -4.77 4.61 44.26
C ALA A 121 -3.44 4.40 43.52
N SER A 122 -2.34 4.85 44.14
CA SER A 122 -1.01 4.51 43.66
C SER A 122 -0.95 2.99 43.62
N VAL A 123 -1.01 2.41 42.42
CA VAL A 123 -0.79 0.98 42.25
C VAL A 123 0.63 0.74 42.75
N ARG A 124 0.75 0.18 43.96
CA ARG A 124 2.03 -0.14 44.57
C ARG A 124 2.68 -1.18 43.66
N GLN A 125 3.67 -0.78 42.87
CA GLN A 125 4.40 -1.70 42.02
C GLN A 125 5.16 -2.67 42.91
N THR A 126 4.67 -3.89 43.03
CA THR A 126 5.41 -4.99 43.65
C THR A 126 6.27 -5.66 42.57
N THR A 127 7.55 -5.86 42.87
CA THR A 127 8.38 -6.76 42.05
C THR A 127 8.38 -8.09 42.79
N THR A 128 7.46 -8.98 42.43
CA THR A 128 7.49 -10.36 42.91
C THR A 128 8.51 -11.12 42.08
N ASP A 129 9.39 -11.86 42.75
CA ASP A 129 10.20 -12.84 42.06
C ASP A 129 9.26 -13.87 41.41
N GLN A 130 9.37 -14.03 40.08
CA GLN A 130 8.55 -14.97 39.32
C GLN A 130 9.25 -16.32 39.15
N LEU A 131 10.50 -16.44 39.61
CA LEU A 131 11.27 -17.67 39.59
C LEU A 131 10.56 -18.72 40.49
N GLY A 132 10.07 -19.80 39.87
CA GLY A 132 9.43 -20.92 40.55
C GLY A 132 7.90 -20.94 40.58
N VAL A 133 7.21 -19.88 40.11
CA VAL A 133 5.72 -19.86 40.04
C VAL A 133 5.21 -20.05 38.61
N CYS A 134 6.01 -19.67 37.61
CA CYS A 134 5.65 -19.84 36.20
C CYS A 134 6.49 -20.98 35.59
N ASP A 135 5.80 -21.93 34.94
CA ASP A 135 6.42 -23.07 34.27
C ASP A 135 7.46 -22.66 33.21
N LEU A 136 7.27 -21.49 32.59
CA LEU A 136 8.21 -20.96 31.61
C LEU A 136 9.58 -20.64 32.22
N TYR A 137 9.64 -20.29 33.50
CA TYR A 137 10.90 -20.01 34.20
C TYR A 137 11.53 -21.24 34.85
N ILE A 138 10.89 -22.41 34.75
CA ILE A 138 11.52 -23.70 35.09
C ILE A 138 12.60 -24.04 34.04
N PHE A 139 12.40 -23.63 32.79
CA PHE A 139 13.38 -23.85 31.73
C PHE A 139 14.68 -23.07 31.98
N PRO A 140 15.85 -23.63 31.64
CA PRO A 140 17.12 -22.89 31.62
C PRO A 140 17.05 -21.65 30.73
N TYR A 141 17.92 -20.67 30.99
CA TYR A 141 17.93 -19.40 30.25
C TYR A 141 18.10 -19.61 28.74
N GLU A 142 18.93 -20.55 28.34
CA GLU A 142 19.22 -20.89 26.95
C GLU A 142 17.97 -21.37 26.21
N ILE A 143 17.13 -22.18 26.87
CA ILE A 143 15.86 -22.65 26.29
C ILE A 143 14.88 -21.48 26.17
N ARG A 144 14.82 -20.60 27.18
CA ARG A 144 13.99 -19.39 27.11
C ARG A 144 14.48 -18.46 25.99
N GLU A 145 15.78 -18.32 25.82
CA GLU A 145 16.40 -17.56 24.74
C GLU A 145 15.96 -18.07 23.36
N MET A 146 15.97 -19.39 23.14
CA MET A 146 15.46 -20.00 21.91
C MET A 146 13.97 -19.70 21.70
N ILE A 147 13.16 -19.77 22.77
CA ILE A 147 11.74 -19.41 22.73
C ILE A 147 11.56 -17.94 22.35
N TRP A 148 12.36 -17.05 22.92
CA TRP A 148 12.33 -15.61 22.62
C TRP A 148 12.75 -15.30 21.20
N GLN A 149 13.81 -15.94 20.71
CA GLN A 149 14.25 -15.80 19.33
C GLN A 149 13.16 -16.27 18.35
N TYR A 150 12.50 -17.40 18.64
CA TYR A 150 11.39 -17.89 17.83
C TYR A 150 10.18 -16.93 17.87
N ALA A 151 9.81 -16.44 19.05
CA ALA A 151 8.63 -15.60 19.22
C ALA A 151 8.82 -14.18 18.67
N LEU A 152 10.04 -13.61 18.78
CA LEU A 152 10.32 -12.21 18.48
C LEU A 152 11.25 -11.97 17.30
N GLY A 153 11.94 -12.98 16.78
CA GLY A 153 12.91 -12.84 15.68
C GLY A 153 12.37 -13.35 14.35
N GLY A 154 13.09 -13.02 13.27
CA GLY A 154 12.77 -13.47 11.91
C GLY A 154 11.61 -12.73 11.24
N HIS A 155 11.09 -11.67 11.86
CA HIS A 155 9.95 -10.93 11.34
C HIS A 155 10.37 -9.76 10.45
N HIS A 156 9.54 -9.47 9.46
CA HIS A 156 9.61 -8.25 8.67
C HIS A 156 8.62 -7.22 9.24
N ILE A 157 9.14 -6.17 9.87
CA ILE A 157 8.36 -5.21 10.66
C ILE A 157 8.30 -3.88 9.91
N HIS A 158 7.13 -3.53 9.39
CA HIS A 158 6.88 -2.22 8.83
C HIS A 158 6.72 -1.17 9.92
N ILE A 159 7.55 -0.14 9.86
CA ILE A 159 7.37 1.06 10.66
C ILE A 159 6.53 2.03 9.84
N VAL A 160 5.40 2.44 10.43
CA VAL A 160 4.42 3.29 9.74
C VAL A 160 4.14 4.56 10.53
N LYS A 161 3.85 5.66 9.84
CA LYS A 161 3.41 6.90 10.50
C LYS A 161 1.96 6.78 10.92
N ARG A 162 1.67 7.10 12.19
CA ARG A 162 0.33 7.30 12.72
C ARG A 162 0.20 8.72 13.26
N LYS A 163 -1.02 9.19 13.47
CA LYS A 163 -1.26 10.55 14.00
C LYS A 163 -0.63 10.69 15.39
N GLY A 164 0.48 11.43 15.48
CA GLY A 164 1.20 11.75 16.72
C GLY A 164 2.18 10.69 17.22
N LYS A 165 2.40 9.59 16.48
CA LYS A 165 3.31 8.51 16.88
C LYS A 165 3.70 7.63 15.69
N LEU A 166 4.77 6.86 15.86
CA LEU A 166 5.05 5.73 14.96
C LEU A 166 4.23 4.51 15.40
N GLY A 167 3.85 3.70 14.42
CA GLY A 167 3.27 2.37 14.60
C GLY A 167 4.19 1.31 14.00
N SER A 168 3.88 0.05 14.32
CA SER A 168 4.51 -1.11 13.71
C SER A 168 3.44 -2.04 13.17
N ILE A 169 3.75 -2.75 12.09
CA ILE A 169 2.91 -3.79 11.48
C ILE A 169 3.82 -4.95 11.11
N TYR A 170 3.38 -6.17 11.39
CA TYR A 170 4.10 -7.38 11.01
C TYR A 170 3.68 -7.74 9.60
N CYS A 171 4.64 -7.81 8.69
CA CYS A 171 4.47 -8.32 7.34
C CYS A 171 4.39 -9.85 7.41
N PRO A 172 3.58 -10.51 6.56
CA PRO A 172 3.59 -11.96 6.47
C PRO A 172 4.76 -12.46 5.61
N ALA A 173 5.43 -11.57 4.87
CA ALA A 173 6.50 -11.93 3.98
C ALA A 173 7.70 -12.46 4.76
N ASN A 174 8.31 -13.52 4.24
CA ASN A 174 9.49 -14.15 4.83
C ASN A 174 10.75 -13.29 4.66
N GLY A 175 10.73 -12.36 3.70
CA GLY A 175 11.83 -11.43 3.48
C GLY A 175 11.49 -10.35 2.45
N ALA A 176 12.34 -9.31 2.41
CA ALA A 176 12.18 -8.16 1.52
C ALA A 176 12.33 -8.48 0.01
N LEU A 177 12.96 -9.61 -0.33
CA LEU A 177 13.15 -10.06 -1.71
C LEU A 177 12.21 -11.22 -2.08
N ASP A 178 11.29 -11.57 -1.19
CA ASP A 178 10.30 -12.60 -1.48
C ASP A 178 9.43 -12.12 -2.67
N LEU A 179 9.20 -13.00 -3.64
CA LEU A 179 8.42 -12.66 -4.85
C LEU A 179 6.95 -12.38 -4.52
N ASP A 180 6.54 -12.93 -3.39
CA ASP A 180 5.23 -12.78 -2.79
C ASP A 180 5.19 -11.60 -1.82
N HIS A 181 6.30 -10.90 -1.64
CA HIS A 181 6.37 -9.69 -0.84
C HIS A 181 5.61 -8.56 -1.54
N THR A 182 4.42 -8.29 -1.02
CA THR A 182 3.66 -7.10 -1.34
C THR A 182 3.43 -6.34 -0.03
N ASP A 183 3.91 -5.10 0.05
CA ASP A 183 3.82 -4.22 1.24
C ASP A 183 2.39 -3.72 1.52
N LEU A 184 1.41 -4.58 1.29
CA LEU A 184 -0.03 -4.33 1.39
C LEU A 184 -0.45 -3.98 2.81
N CYS A 185 0.25 -4.53 3.79
CA CYS A 185 0.05 -4.23 5.20
C CYS A 185 0.23 -2.73 5.52
N CYS A 186 0.98 -1.99 4.69
CA CYS A 186 1.20 -0.54 4.82
C CYS A 186 0.21 0.34 4.05
N LEU A 187 -0.62 -0.25 3.17
CA LEU A 187 -1.44 0.51 2.22
C LEU A 187 -2.64 1.22 2.84
N SER A 188 -3.13 0.75 3.99
CA SER A 188 -4.25 1.40 4.66
C SER A 188 -3.81 2.75 5.23
N ARG A 189 -4.02 3.82 4.46
CA ARG A 189 -3.65 5.19 4.79
C ARG A 189 -4.87 6.11 4.71
N ASP A 190 -4.90 7.13 5.56
CA ASP A 190 -5.88 8.20 5.41
C ASP A 190 -5.47 9.16 4.27
N GLN A 191 -6.34 10.12 3.95
CA GLN A 191 -6.09 11.13 2.89
C GLN A 191 -4.84 12.00 3.13
N ARG A 192 -4.15 11.85 4.26
CA ARG A 192 -2.94 12.59 4.61
C ARG A 192 -1.72 11.67 4.74
N GLY A 193 -1.83 10.42 4.29
CA GLY A 193 -0.75 9.45 4.33
C GLY A 193 -0.51 8.81 5.71
N TYR A 194 -1.35 9.07 6.72
CA TYR A 194 -1.20 8.38 8.01
C TYR A 194 -1.80 6.99 7.94
N HIS A 195 -1.04 6.00 8.39
CA HIS A 195 -1.52 4.63 8.50
C HIS A 195 -2.76 4.55 9.40
N THR A 196 -3.80 3.92 8.86
CA THR A 196 -5.01 3.55 9.56
C THR A 196 -4.88 2.07 9.92
N ALA A 197 -4.86 1.78 11.21
CA ALA A 197 -4.72 0.41 11.69
C ALA A 197 -5.79 -0.48 11.07
N THR A 198 -5.35 -1.48 10.31
CA THR A 198 -6.19 -2.61 9.92
C THR A 198 -6.23 -3.58 11.10
N GLY A 199 -7.25 -4.43 11.19
CA GLY A 199 -7.29 -5.52 12.17
C GLY A 199 -6.24 -6.62 11.91
N TRP A 200 -5.17 -6.33 11.14
CA TRP A 200 -4.31 -7.32 10.51
C TRP A 200 -2.85 -7.26 10.97
N PRO A 201 -2.22 -8.41 11.25
CA PRO A 201 -2.83 -9.63 11.81
C PRO A 201 -3.20 -9.38 13.29
N SER A 202 -4.38 -9.83 13.73
CA SER A 202 -4.80 -9.69 15.14
C SER A 202 -3.84 -10.42 16.11
N HIS A 203 -3.26 -11.54 15.66
CA HIS A 203 -2.43 -12.44 16.47
C HIS A 203 -0.93 -12.08 16.48
N ALA A 204 -0.45 -11.23 15.56
CA ALA A 204 0.96 -10.88 15.46
C ALA A 204 1.28 -9.58 16.22
N ARG A 205 1.03 -9.56 17.53
CA ARG A 205 1.43 -8.44 18.41
C ARG A 205 2.57 -8.88 19.35
N PRO A 206 3.77 -9.25 18.90
CA PRO A 206 4.87 -9.64 19.79
C PRO A 206 5.30 -8.54 20.77
N LEU A 207 4.94 -7.27 20.52
CA LEU A 207 5.10 -6.20 21.52
C LEU A 207 4.23 -6.42 22.78
N SER A 208 3.13 -7.19 22.70
CA SER A 208 2.32 -7.56 23.86
C SER A 208 3.08 -8.53 24.77
N LEU A 209 3.86 -9.45 24.20
CA LEU A 209 4.74 -10.35 24.95
C LEU A 209 5.77 -9.55 25.75
N LEU A 210 6.42 -8.58 25.11
CA LEU A 210 7.34 -7.65 25.79
C LEU A 210 6.68 -6.78 26.85
N GLY A 211 5.37 -6.56 26.75
CA GLY A 211 4.57 -5.82 27.72
C GLY A 211 4.06 -6.66 28.90
N SER A 212 4.25 -7.98 28.89
CA SER A 212 3.67 -8.89 29.89
C SER A 212 4.38 -8.81 31.24
N CYS A 213 5.71 -8.92 31.28
CA CYS A 213 6.50 -8.77 32.50
C CYS A 213 7.93 -8.26 32.23
N ARG A 214 8.61 -7.81 33.30
CA ARG A 214 9.96 -7.22 33.21
C ARG A 214 11.03 -8.23 32.80
N GLN A 215 10.92 -9.48 33.25
CA GLN A 215 11.93 -10.50 32.95
C GLN A 215 11.90 -10.89 31.47
N ILE A 216 10.71 -11.17 30.91
CA ILE A 216 10.53 -11.37 29.46
C ILE A 216 11.11 -10.17 28.70
N TYR A 217 10.78 -8.94 29.10
CA TYR A 217 11.34 -7.75 28.46
C TYR A 217 12.86 -7.73 28.46
N SER A 218 13.52 -7.96 29.60
CA SER A 218 14.99 -7.90 29.69
C SER A 218 15.68 -9.02 28.92
N GLU A 219 15.12 -10.23 28.94
CA GLU A 219 15.70 -11.39 28.25
C GLU A 219 15.51 -11.30 26.73
N SER A 220 14.40 -10.70 26.25
CA SER A 220 13.98 -10.85 24.86
C SER A 220 14.05 -9.58 24.00
N ILE A 221 14.15 -8.38 24.60
CA ILE A 221 14.11 -7.11 23.84
C ILE A 221 15.23 -6.99 22.80
N ASN A 222 16.37 -7.66 22.98
CA ASN A 222 17.46 -7.62 22.01
C ASN A 222 17.05 -8.29 20.69
N PHE A 223 16.36 -9.44 20.75
CA PHE A 223 15.88 -10.16 19.56
C PHE A 223 14.95 -9.33 18.69
N LEU A 224 14.12 -8.48 19.31
CA LEU A 224 13.27 -7.55 18.57
C LEU A 224 14.07 -6.65 17.62
N TYR A 225 15.28 -6.24 18.01
CA TYR A 225 16.09 -5.32 17.21
C TYR A 225 17.18 -6.02 16.40
N SER A 226 17.75 -7.12 16.89
CA SER A 226 18.87 -7.83 16.25
C SER A 226 18.45 -8.81 15.17
N SER A 227 17.25 -9.38 15.28
CA SER A 227 16.84 -10.54 14.49
C SER A 227 15.69 -10.26 13.52
N ASN A 228 15.27 -9.00 13.39
CA ASN A 228 14.18 -8.59 12.51
C ASN A 228 14.65 -7.61 11.45
N THR A 229 13.89 -7.54 10.36
CA THR A 229 14.07 -6.53 9.32
C THR A 229 13.09 -5.40 9.55
N PHE A 230 13.61 -4.18 9.74
CA PHE A 230 12.77 -2.99 9.86
C PHE A 230 12.54 -2.37 8.49
N SER A 231 11.28 -2.36 8.06
CA SER A 231 10.87 -1.87 6.75
C SER A 231 10.27 -0.47 6.85
N PHE A 232 10.69 0.40 5.95
CA PHE A 232 10.22 1.78 5.86
C PHE A 232 9.65 2.05 4.48
N ASP A 233 8.42 2.52 4.44
CA ASP A 233 7.77 2.97 3.21
C ASP A 233 8.26 4.36 2.78
N GLU A 234 8.56 5.23 3.75
CA GLU A 234 9.00 6.61 3.52
C GLU A 234 10.33 6.92 4.22
N PHE A 235 11.19 7.69 3.54
CA PHE A 235 12.45 8.21 4.11
C PHE A 235 12.24 8.96 5.43
N SER A 236 11.21 9.80 5.50
CA SER A 236 10.92 10.58 6.70
C SER A 236 10.45 9.71 7.87
N THR A 237 9.86 8.54 7.62
CA THR A 237 9.52 7.57 8.68
C THR A 237 10.80 6.99 9.30
N LEU A 238 11.81 6.67 8.49
CA LEU A 238 13.12 6.23 8.97
C LEU A 238 13.80 7.32 9.80
N ILE A 239 13.82 8.56 9.30
CA ILE A 239 14.40 9.71 10.00
C ILE A 239 13.73 9.94 11.36
N ASP A 240 12.40 9.85 11.43
CA ASP A 240 11.66 10.01 12.68
C ASP A 240 11.83 8.80 13.62
N PHE A 241 12.07 7.58 13.10
CA PHE A 241 12.17 6.35 13.90
C PHE A 241 13.42 6.27 14.76
N PHE A 242 14.61 6.47 14.20
CA PHE A 242 15.86 6.26 14.94
C PHE A 242 16.04 7.16 16.17
N PRO A 243 15.61 8.43 16.18
CA PRO A 243 15.56 9.27 17.38
C PRO A 243 14.62 8.77 18.48
N THR A 244 13.69 7.86 18.17
CA THR A 244 12.81 7.23 19.17
C THR A 244 13.43 6.00 19.83
N LEU A 245 14.64 5.60 19.42
CA LEU A 245 15.33 4.44 19.96
C LEU A 245 16.42 4.83 20.95
N ILE A 246 16.59 4.00 21.98
CA ILE A 246 17.73 4.09 22.90
C ILE A 246 18.99 3.69 22.12
N PRO A 247 20.15 4.38 22.29
CA PRO A 247 21.37 4.08 21.54
C PRO A 247 21.77 2.60 21.54
N LYS A 248 21.66 1.91 22.68
CA LYS A 248 21.94 0.47 22.79
C LYS A 248 21.06 -0.37 21.85
N ARG A 249 19.79 -0.01 21.65
CA ARG A 249 18.86 -0.74 20.75
C ARG A 249 19.10 -0.39 19.29
N ARG A 250 19.36 0.89 19.02
CA ARG A 250 19.75 1.36 17.69
C ARG A 250 20.98 0.60 17.18
N ALA A 251 21.96 0.36 18.06
CA ALA A 251 23.17 -0.37 17.71
C ALA A 251 22.94 -1.85 17.39
N LEU A 252 21.80 -2.44 17.76
CA LEU A 252 21.47 -3.83 17.47
C LEU A 252 20.81 -4.03 16.10
N ILE A 253 20.30 -2.96 15.47
CA ILE A 253 19.58 -3.07 14.20
C ILE A 253 20.54 -3.54 13.11
N SER A 254 20.24 -4.73 12.57
CA SER A 254 21.09 -5.43 11.61
C SER A 254 20.53 -5.44 10.19
N SER A 255 19.21 -5.34 10.04
CA SER A 255 18.52 -5.40 8.75
C SER A 255 17.50 -4.29 8.58
N VAL A 256 17.62 -3.56 7.47
CA VAL A 256 16.69 -2.49 7.07
C VAL A 256 16.18 -2.76 5.66
N HIS A 257 14.88 -2.61 5.46
CA HIS A 257 14.23 -2.62 4.16
C HIS A 257 13.63 -1.24 3.87
N MET A 258 13.74 -0.76 2.63
CA MET A 258 13.15 0.51 2.20
C MET A 258 12.44 0.36 0.87
N LEU A 259 11.24 0.92 0.79
CA LEU A 259 10.54 1.13 -0.47
C LEU A 259 10.91 2.47 -1.07
N ILE A 260 11.24 2.50 -2.35
CA ILE A 260 11.63 3.72 -3.05
C ILE A 260 10.80 3.93 -4.30
N ASP A 261 10.08 5.05 -4.29
CA ASP A 261 9.34 5.54 -5.43
C ASP A 261 10.17 6.60 -6.17
N PHE A 262 10.66 6.25 -7.37
CA PHE A 262 11.36 7.20 -8.23
C PHE A 262 10.39 8.00 -9.10
N ALA A 263 9.08 7.74 -9.04
CA ALA A 263 8.12 8.60 -9.72
C ALA A 263 8.26 10.03 -9.18
N PRO A 264 8.22 11.06 -10.05
CA PRO A 264 7.99 12.40 -9.56
C PRO A 264 6.68 12.39 -8.78
N SER A 265 6.58 13.16 -7.70
CA SER A 265 5.35 13.31 -6.94
C SER A 265 4.25 13.79 -7.90
N CYS A 266 3.51 12.85 -8.50
CA CYS A 266 2.49 13.16 -9.49
C CYS A 266 1.35 13.82 -8.73
N SER A 267 1.40 15.15 -8.66
CA SER A 267 0.34 16.01 -8.13
C SER A 267 -0.93 15.96 -8.99
N SER A 268 -0.92 15.22 -10.10
CA SER A 268 -2.12 14.94 -10.89
C SER A 268 -3.04 13.99 -10.12
N GLN A 269 -3.86 14.58 -9.26
CA GLN A 269 -5.02 13.99 -8.55
C GLN A 269 -6.00 13.21 -9.46
N ARG A 270 -5.76 13.14 -10.77
CA ARG A 270 -6.73 12.73 -11.78
C ARG A 270 -6.57 11.29 -12.26
N LEU A 271 -5.38 10.67 -12.14
CA LEU A 271 -5.12 9.42 -12.87
C LEU A 271 -5.37 8.14 -12.07
N SER A 272 -5.51 8.19 -10.75
CA SER A 272 -6.15 7.11 -9.99
C SER A 272 -6.44 7.60 -8.57
N PRO A 273 -7.71 7.65 -8.13
CA PRO A 273 -8.06 7.91 -6.72
C PRO A 273 -7.34 6.97 -5.75
N PHE A 274 -6.91 5.82 -6.25
CA PHE A 274 -6.28 4.76 -5.49
C PHE A 274 -4.74 4.93 -5.43
N ALA A 275 -4.09 5.37 -6.51
CA ALA A 275 -2.62 5.52 -6.53
C ALA A 275 -2.08 6.43 -5.42
N HIS A 276 -2.77 7.54 -5.13
CA HIS A 276 -2.36 8.47 -4.07
C HIS A 276 -2.49 7.91 -2.64
N ILE A 277 -3.33 6.87 -2.46
CA ILE A 277 -3.46 6.19 -1.17
C ILE A 277 -2.24 5.27 -0.93
N TYR A 278 -1.59 4.82 -2.01
CA TYR A 278 -0.63 3.72 -1.99
C TYR A 278 0.82 4.13 -2.21
N THR A 279 1.09 5.25 -2.88
CA THR A 279 2.46 5.65 -3.18
C THR A 279 3.14 6.28 -1.96
N PRO A 280 4.29 5.76 -1.51
CA PRO A 280 5.04 6.37 -0.45
C PRO A 280 5.57 7.75 -0.83
N HIS A 281 5.55 8.67 0.13
CA HIS A 281 6.10 10.02 0.02
C HIS A 281 7.63 10.01 0.17
N ASN A 282 8.34 9.60 -0.88
CA ASN A 282 9.81 9.58 -0.95
C ASN A 282 10.36 10.92 -1.46
N ASP A 283 10.09 11.98 -0.71
CA ASP A 283 9.87 13.31 -1.28
C ASP A 283 11.14 14.10 -1.67
N SER A 284 12.34 13.81 -1.13
CA SER A 284 13.52 14.62 -1.47
C SER A 284 14.86 13.88 -1.43
N LEU A 285 15.82 14.38 -2.21
CA LEU A 285 17.22 13.94 -2.13
C LEU A 285 17.83 14.26 -0.76
N ALA A 286 17.40 15.36 -0.13
CA ALA A 286 17.87 15.77 1.20
C ALA A 286 17.44 14.77 2.30
N ASP A 287 16.22 14.23 2.21
CA ASP A 287 15.77 13.18 3.12
C ASP A 287 16.56 11.89 2.88
N TRP A 288 16.86 11.56 1.63
CA TRP A 288 17.72 10.42 1.31
C TRP A 288 19.14 10.58 1.86
N GLN A 289 19.74 11.76 1.77
CA GLN A 289 21.04 12.07 2.41
C GLN A 289 20.99 11.86 3.92
N GLN A 290 19.92 12.27 4.59
CA GLN A 290 19.75 12.02 6.03
C GLN A 290 19.57 10.53 6.33
N CYS A 291 18.80 9.80 5.51
CA CYS A 291 18.64 8.35 5.66
C CYS A 291 19.98 7.64 5.53
N THR A 292 20.77 7.93 4.50
CA THR A 292 22.10 7.32 4.31
C THR A 292 23.05 7.66 5.45
N ALA A 293 23.02 8.89 5.99
CA ALA A 293 23.79 9.24 7.19
C ALA A 293 23.37 8.40 8.42
N ILE A 294 22.08 8.14 8.59
CA ILE A 294 21.58 7.25 9.65
C ILE A 294 22.06 5.82 9.40
N LEU A 295 21.91 5.27 8.19
CA LEU A 295 22.33 3.91 7.87
C LEU A 295 23.83 3.70 8.12
N LYS A 296 24.68 4.65 7.69
CA LYS A 296 26.14 4.63 7.95
C LYS A 296 26.50 4.64 9.44
N SER A 297 25.63 5.17 10.29
CA SER A 297 25.87 5.26 11.73
C SER A 297 25.45 4.00 12.51
N LEU A 298 24.89 2.99 11.83
CA LEU A 298 24.44 1.75 12.46
C LEU A 298 25.57 0.70 12.47
N PRO A 299 26.19 0.40 13.62
CA PRO A 299 27.38 -0.46 13.68
C PRO A 299 27.09 -1.92 13.34
N ALA A 300 25.89 -2.43 13.61
CA ALA A 300 25.51 -3.81 13.34
C ALA A 300 24.81 -4.00 11.98
N LEU A 301 24.70 -2.96 11.16
CA LEU A 301 23.96 -3.03 9.90
C LEU A 301 24.69 -3.97 8.93
N THR A 302 24.05 -5.09 8.64
CA THR A 302 24.54 -6.13 7.74
C THR A 302 23.77 -6.12 6.44
N ASN A 303 22.45 -5.90 6.48
CA ASN A 303 21.58 -6.05 5.32
C ASN A 303 20.77 -4.77 5.09
N VAL A 304 20.91 -4.19 3.90
CA VAL A 304 20.03 -3.11 3.42
C VAL A 304 19.40 -3.55 2.13
N THR A 305 18.08 -3.73 2.14
CA THR A 305 17.32 -4.07 0.93
C THR A 305 16.50 -2.86 0.51
N ILE A 306 16.55 -2.55 -0.78
CA ILE A 306 15.81 -1.47 -1.39
C ILE A 306 14.97 -2.07 -2.52
N THR A 307 13.66 -1.89 -2.43
CA THR A 307 12.71 -2.31 -3.45
C THR A 307 11.96 -1.10 -3.99
N SER A 308 11.41 -1.24 -5.19
CA SER A 308 10.52 -0.24 -5.76
C SER A 308 9.06 -0.63 -5.47
N PRO A 309 8.16 0.31 -5.18
CA PRO A 309 6.77 -0.03 -4.96
C PRO A 309 6.17 -0.61 -6.24
N PHE A 310 5.19 -1.48 -6.02
CA PHE A 310 4.45 -2.26 -6.99
C PHE A 310 3.96 -1.47 -8.23
N PHE A 311 3.66 -0.18 -8.08
CA PHE A 311 3.09 0.68 -9.14
C PHE A 311 4.12 1.32 -10.09
N TRP A 312 5.42 1.14 -9.85
CA TRP A 312 6.46 1.91 -10.53
C TRP A 312 6.59 1.58 -12.03
N ILE A 313 6.42 0.31 -12.41
CA ILE A 313 6.77 -0.18 -13.77
C ILE A 313 5.83 0.39 -14.85
N ARG A 314 4.53 0.58 -14.57
CA ARG A 314 3.54 0.95 -15.59
C ARG A 314 3.62 2.43 -16.02
N ASN A 315 4.06 3.32 -15.13
CA ASN A 315 3.93 4.77 -15.33
C ASN A 315 5.20 5.48 -15.82
N MET A 316 6.34 4.78 -15.98
CA MET A 316 7.56 5.38 -16.54
C MET A 316 7.35 5.98 -17.93
N HIS A 317 6.45 5.39 -18.73
CA HIS A 317 6.18 5.85 -20.10
C HIS A 317 5.41 7.17 -20.15
N LEU A 318 4.65 7.51 -19.11
CA LEU A 318 3.67 8.61 -19.14
C LEU A 318 4.15 9.88 -18.44
N HIS A 319 5.18 9.79 -17.59
CA HIS A 319 5.65 10.93 -16.82
C HIS A 319 7.11 11.24 -17.14
N ARG A 320 7.42 12.53 -17.27
CA ARG A 320 8.81 13.03 -17.21
C ARG A 320 9.38 12.56 -15.87
N SER A 321 10.07 11.43 -15.87
CA SER A 321 10.70 10.82 -14.72
C SER A 321 11.54 11.84 -13.97
N ARG A 322 11.88 11.57 -12.70
CA ARG A 322 12.90 12.37 -12.01
C ARG A 322 14.11 12.50 -12.94
N PRO A 323 14.78 13.67 -12.96
CA PRO A 323 15.94 13.86 -13.80
C PRO A 323 16.94 12.71 -13.57
N ALA A 324 17.60 12.23 -14.63
CA ALA A 324 18.63 11.20 -14.52
C ALA A 324 19.65 11.53 -13.42
N THR A 325 19.92 12.82 -13.20
CA THR A 325 20.78 13.32 -12.12
C THR A 325 20.29 12.92 -10.73
N TRP A 326 18.99 12.93 -10.45
CA TRP A 326 18.47 12.50 -9.14
C TRP A 326 18.72 11.01 -8.89
N ILE A 327 18.53 10.17 -9.92
CA ILE A 327 18.78 8.72 -9.83
C ILE A 327 20.28 8.46 -9.64
N GLN A 328 21.13 9.18 -10.38
CA GLN A 328 22.58 9.11 -10.23
C GLN A 328 23.01 9.55 -8.82
N ASP A 329 22.47 10.66 -8.30
CA ASP A 329 22.74 11.13 -6.94
C ASP A 329 22.26 10.11 -5.90
N PHE A 330 21.10 9.51 -6.12
CA PHE A 330 20.56 8.45 -5.29
C PHE A 330 21.52 7.25 -5.22
N PHE A 331 21.97 6.74 -6.37
CA PHE A 331 22.93 5.62 -6.42
C PHE A 331 24.29 5.99 -5.87
N THR A 332 24.74 7.23 -6.07
CA THR A 332 25.99 7.72 -5.50
C THR A 332 25.92 7.67 -3.98
N LEU A 333 24.86 8.21 -3.38
CA LEU A 333 24.64 8.18 -1.93
C LEU A 333 24.45 6.75 -1.39
N LEU A 334 23.76 5.89 -2.14
CA LEU A 334 23.61 4.47 -1.78
C LEU A 334 24.97 3.76 -1.76
N ASN A 335 25.84 4.05 -2.73
CA ASN A 335 27.18 3.46 -2.82
C ASN A 335 28.10 3.86 -1.66
N GLU A 336 27.81 4.96 -0.98
CA GLU A 336 28.53 5.37 0.22
C GLU A 336 28.09 4.60 1.47
N VAL A 337 26.94 3.90 1.45
CA VAL A 337 26.45 3.11 2.58
C VAL A 337 27.24 1.80 2.65
N ARG A 338 28.25 1.77 3.52
CA ARG A 338 29.04 0.56 3.80
C ARG A 338 28.34 -0.28 4.87
N VAL A 339 27.99 -1.50 4.52
CA VAL A 339 27.44 -2.50 5.44
C VAL A 339 28.38 -3.69 5.53
N HIS A 340 28.36 -4.41 6.64
CA HIS A 340 29.19 -5.61 6.80
C HIS A 340 28.75 -6.78 5.92
N GLY A 341 27.47 -6.83 5.56
CA GLY A 341 26.89 -7.86 4.69
C GLY A 341 26.69 -7.32 3.28
N GLN A 342 25.42 -7.15 2.89
CA GLN A 342 25.04 -6.82 1.53
C GLN A 342 24.03 -5.67 1.47
N VAL A 343 24.25 -4.75 0.52
CA VAL A 343 23.23 -3.83 0.04
C VAL A 343 22.61 -4.43 -1.22
N SER A 344 21.30 -4.59 -1.25
CA SER A 344 20.54 -5.17 -2.35
C SER A 344 19.56 -4.14 -2.88
N LEU A 345 19.56 -3.92 -4.20
CA LEU A 345 18.62 -3.05 -4.88
C LEU A 345 17.87 -3.86 -5.92
N VAL A 346 16.55 -3.97 -5.76
CA VAL A 346 15.68 -4.55 -6.79
C VAL A 346 15.39 -3.48 -7.82
N TRP A 347 15.74 -3.76 -9.07
CA TRP A 347 15.57 -2.87 -10.20
C TRP A 347 14.82 -3.58 -11.33
N PRO A 348 13.80 -2.98 -11.96
CA PRO A 348 13.07 -3.67 -13.01
C PRO A 348 13.98 -4.00 -14.20
N PRO A 349 13.89 -5.23 -14.74
CA PRO A 349 14.49 -5.55 -16.02
C PRO A 349 13.76 -4.68 -17.03
N VAL A 350 14.49 -3.80 -17.70
CA VAL A 350 13.89 -2.95 -18.74
C VAL A 350 14.30 -3.50 -20.09
N PRO A 351 13.58 -4.49 -20.65
CA PRO A 351 13.99 -5.12 -21.91
C PRO A 351 13.93 -4.16 -23.12
N ASN A 352 13.27 -3.00 -23.03
CA ASN A 352 13.07 -2.10 -24.17
C ASN A 352 12.99 -0.59 -23.82
N ALA A 353 13.68 -0.10 -22.78
CA ALA A 353 13.56 1.32 -22.41
C ALA A 353 14.23 2.25 -23.42
N THR A 354 13.40 2.93 -24.22
CA THR A 354 13.79 4.14 -24.96
C THR A 354 13.82 5.39 -24.07
N TYR A 355 13.43 5.33 -22.79
CA TYR A 355 13.19 6.51 -21.95
C TYR A 355 14.05 6.62 -20.67
N VAL A 356 14.49 5.51 -20.11
CA VAL A 356 15.57 5.50 -19.11
C VAL A 356 16.73 4.92 -19.88
N GLY A 357 17.78 5.70 -20.12
CA GLY A 357 18.99 5.15 -20.74
C GLY A 357 19.45 3.89 -19.99
N ASP A 358 20.26 3.07 -20.64
CA ASP A 358 20.89 1.88 -20.06
C ASP A 358 21.18 2.11 -18.56
N VAL A 359 20.60 1.31 -17.67
CA VAL A 359 20.75 1.49 -16.21
C VAL A 359 22.23 1.57 -15.83
N ASN A 360 23.09 0.89 -16.57
CA ASN A 360 24.54 0.92 -16.39
C ASN A 360 25.13 2.33 -16.56
N SER A 361 24.49 3.21 -17.33
CA SER A 361 24.87 4.63 -17.47
C SER A 361 24.49 5.50 -16.27
N LEU A 362 23.57 5.04 -15.43
CA LEU A 362 23.16 5.72 -14.20
C LEU A 362 23.96 5.23 -12.99
N LEU A 363 24.48 4.00 -13.05
CA LEU A 363 25.25 3.42 -11.95
C LEU A 363 26.63 4.08 -11.82
N PRO A 364 27.12 4.28 -10.57
CA PRO A 364 28.53 4.56 -10.34
C PRO A 364 29.40 3.46 -10.96
N ALA A 365 30.53 3.83 -11.56
CA ALA A 365 31.45 2.91 -12.22
C ALA A 365 31.87 1.71 -11.32
N ASN A 366 32.03 1.97 -10.02
CA ASN A 366 32.28 0.95 -9.00
C ASN A 366 31.19 1.02 -7.93
N HIS A 367 30.08 0.34 -8.16
CA HIS A 367 29.00 0.22 -7.18
C HIS A 367 29.22 -0.99 -6.25
N SER A 368 28.94 -0.80 -4.97
CA SER A 368 29.15 -1.78 -3.89
C SER A 368 27.90 -2.59 -3.53
N PHE A 369 26.76 -2.25 -4.11
CA PHE A 369 25.48 -2.93 -3.90
C PHE A 369 25.20 -3.95 -5.01
N LYS A 370 24.42 -4.98 -4.73
CA LYS A 370 23.98 -5.93 -5.75
C LYS A 370 22.65 -5.47 -6.35
N LEU A 371 22.59 -5.48 -7.67
CA LEU A 371 21.34 -5.29 -8.41
C LEU A 371 20.67 -6.64 -8.59
N TYR A 372 19.41 -6.71 -8.19
CA TYR A 372 18.53 -7.83 -8.47
C TYR A 372 17.54 -7.40 -9.56
N PRO A 373 17.37 -8.20 -10.62
CA PRO A 373 16.26 -7.96 -11.52
C PRO A 373 14.96 -8.10 -10.72
N SER A 374 14.06 -7.14 -10.82
CA SER A 374 12.67 -7.36 -10.44
C SER A 374 12.13 -8.49 -11.31
N ILE A 375 11.29 -9.36 -10.75
CA ILE A 375 10.46 -10.16 -11.63
C ILE A 375 9.56 -9.21 -12.42
N TYR A 376 9.43 -9.45 -13.73
CA TYR A 376 8.50 -8.71 -14.55
C TYR A 376 7.10 -9.10 -14.10
N HIS A 377 6.48 -8.24 -13.32
CA HIS A 377 5.07 -8.36 -12.99
C HIS A 377 4.28 -7.61 -14.04
N ASP A 378 3.19 -8.21 -14.53
CA ASP A 378 2.21 -7.40 -15.25
C ASP A 378 1.75 -6.28 -14.33
N GLY A 379 1.50 -5.11 -14.92
CA GLY A 379 1.01 -3.98 -14.17
C GLY A 379 -0.22 -4.38 -13.35
N CYS A 380 -0.29 -3.93 -12.11
CA CYS A 380 -1.48 -4.07 -11.29
C CYS A 380 -2.68 -3.45 -12.01
N GLU A 381 -3.80 -4.14 -12.01
CA GLU A 381 -5.05 -3.66 -12.59
C GLU A 381 -6.14 -3.58 -11.52
N LEU A 382 -6.93 -2.50 -11.53
CA LEU A 382 -8.13 -2.44 -10.71
C LEU A 382 -9.30 -3.03 -11.50
N LEU A 383 -9.82 -4.16 -11.04
CA LEU A 383 -10.91 -4.90 -11.66
C LEU A 383 -12.16 -4.86 -10.77
N ALA A 384 -13.33 -4.97 -11.40
CA ALA A 384 -14.49 -5.51 -10.72
C ALA A 384 -14.12 -6.90 -10.20
N PHE A 385 -14.50 -7.20 -8.97
CA PHE A 385 -14.22 -8.49 -8.36
C PHE A 385 -15.49 -9.05 -7.76
N ILE A 386 -15.74 -10.32 -8.00
CA ILE A 386 -16.88 -11.04 -7.45
C ILE A 386 -16.29 -12.17 -6.62
N LEU A 387 -16.58 -12.19 -5.33
CA LEU A 387 -15.90 -13.13 -4.44
C LEU A 387 -16.13 -14.58 -4.88
N PRO A 388 -15.06 -15.35 -5.14
CA PRO A 388 -15.18 -16.72 -5.61
C PRO A 388 -15.58 -17.69 -4.48
N LEU A 389 -15.31 -17.34 -3.22
CA LEU A 389 -15.44 -18.19 -2.04
C LEU A 389 -16.18 -17.47 -0.91
N HIS A 390 -16.80 -18.24 0.00
CA HIS A 390 -17.25 -17.70 1.28
C HIS A 390 -16.03 -17.50 2.18
N VAL A 391 -15.94 -16.34 2.83
CA VAL A 391 -14.77 -16.03 3.65
C VAL A 391 -15.18 -15.39 4.98
N ALA A 392 -14.52 -15.80 6.07
CA ALA A 392 -14.58 -15.15 7.37
C ALA A 392 -13.43 -14.15 7.49
N CYS A 393 -13.74 -12.86 7.55
CA CYS A 393 -12.75 -11.80 7.66
C CYS A 393 -12.03 -11.85 9.03
N LEU A 394 -10.73 -12.17 9.04
CA LEU A 394 -9.89 -12.31 10.24
C LEU A 394 -9.59 -10.98 10.96
N HIS A 395 -9.97 -9.86 10.35
CA HIS A 395 -9.81 -8.52 10.91
C HIS A 395 -10.95 -8.10 11.86
N CYS A 396 -12.07 -8.82 11.83
CA CYS A 396 -13.27 -8.48 12.57
C CYS A 396 -13.38 -9.39 13.79
N GLU A 397 -13.79 -8.81 14.92
CA GLU A 397 -14.13 -9.56 16.12
C GLU A 397 -15.55 -9.15 16.56
N PRO A 398 -16.56 -10.04 16.48
CA PRO A 398 -16.50 -11.39 15.87
C PRO A 398 -16.24 -11.34 14.36
N HIS A 399 -15.84 -12.48 13.79
CA HIS A 399 -15.54 -12.60 12.37
C HIS A 399 -16.77 -12.21 11.52
N SER A 400 -16.58 -11.30 10.56
CA SER A 400 -17.62 -10.95 9.61
C SER A 400 -17.53 -11.87 8.40
N ILE A 401 -18.61 -12.56 8.06
CA ILE A 401 -18.67 -13.41 6.87
C ILE A 401 -18.98 -12.57 5.64
N ILE A 402 -18.21 -12.79 4.59
CA ILE A 402 -18.46 -12.25 3.25
C ILE A 402 -18.84 -13.41 2.36
N ARG A 403 -20.03 -13.35 1.75
CA ARG A 403 -20.52 -14.44 0.92
C ARG A 403 -19.81 -14.49 -0.43
N LYS A 404 -19.65 -15.69 -1.00
CA LYS A 404 -19.33 -15.81 -2.43
C LYS A 404 -20.40 -15.09 -3.25
N MET A 405 -20.03 -14.61 -4.44
CA MET A 405 -20.82 -13.72 -5.29
C MET A 405 -21.00 -12.27 -4.78
N THR A 406 -20.39 -11.90 -3.65
CA THR A 406 -20.37 -10.48 -3.23
C THR A 406 -19.55 -9.66 -4.22
N LYS A 407 -20.15 -8.60 -4.77
CA LYS A 407 -19.49 -7.68 -5.69
C LYS A 407 -18.60 -6.71 -4.92
N GLY A 408 -17.42 -6.47 -5.45
CA GLY A 408 -16.45 -5.51 -4.95
C GLY A 408 -15.50 -5.05 -6.04
N LEU A 409 -14.39 -4.50 -5.60
CA LEU A 409 -13.25 -4.16 -6.44
C LEU A 409 -12.05 -4.95 -5.91
N ALA A 410 -11.21 -5.43 -6.81
CA ALA A 410 -9.92 -5.99 -6.45
C ALA A 410 -8.83 -5.39 -7.31
N GLU A 411 -7.67 -5.18 -6.70
CA GLU A 411 -6.44 -5.06 -7.45
C GLU A 411 -6.03 -6.47 -7.86
N SER A 412 -5.75 -6.68 -9.14
CA SER A 412 -5.32 -7.96 -9.68
C SER A 412 -3.88 -7.85 -10.17
N ARG A 413 -3.12 -8.92 -9.93
CA ARG A 413 -1.80 -9.18 -10.48
C ARG A 413 -1.81 -10.56 -11.10
N THR A 414 -1.11 -10.72 -12.22
CA THR A 414 -0.87 -12.05 -12.78
C THR A 414 0.60 -12.25 -12.96
N ASP A 415 1.08 -13.36 -12.41
CA ASP A 415 2.42 -13.85 -12.55
C ASP A 415 2.45 -14.85 -13.72
N TYR A 416 3.49 -14.74 -14.53
CA TYR A 416 3.70 -15.57 -15.72
C TYR A 416 4.91 -16.47 -15.53
N ARG A 417 4.85 -17.66 -16.13
CA ARG A 417 5.92 -18.64 -16.02
C ARG A 417 7.01 -18.28 -17.02
N ILE A 418 8.20 -17.93 -16.54
CA ILE A 418 9.36 -17.71 -17.41
C ILE A 418 10.09 -19.05 -17.53
N ASP A 419 9.55 -19.96 -18.36
CA ASP A 419 10.15 -21.29 -18.53
C ASP A 419 11.44 -21.26 -19.38
N ASN A 420 11.77 -20.12 -20.01
CA ASN A 420 13.00 -19.96 -20.79
C ASN A 420 13.61 -18.57 -20.60
N GLU A 421 14.87 -18.51 -20.15
CA GLU A 421 15.69 -17.28 -20.11
C GLU A 421 15.84 -16.60 -21.50
N SER A 422 15.55 -17.33 -22.58
CA SER A 422 15.67 -16.85 -23.96
C SER A 422 14.38 -16.28 -24.57
N ALA A 423 13.27 -16.20 -23.84
CA ALA A 423 12.03 -15.65 -24.37
C ALA A 423 12.15 -14.13 -24.56
N THR A 424 12.60 -13.71 -25.75
CA THR A 424 12.75 -12.29 -26.10
C THR A 424 11.42 -11.54 -26.24
N ASN A 425 10.29 -12.24 -26.14
CA ASN A 425 8.96 -11.64 -26.30
C ASN A 425 8.03 -12.06 -25.16
N PRO A 426 7.77 -11.19 -24.16
CA PRO A 426 6.93 -11.51 -23.00
C PRO A 426 5.45 -11.76 -23.34
N ILE A 427 5.04 -11.52 -24.58
CA ILE A 427 3.63 -11.50 -25.04
C ILE A 427 3.00 -12.91 -25.11
N GLN A 428 3.78 -13.99 -25.00
CA GLN A 428 3.28 -15.38 -25.12
C GLN A 428 3.51 -16.23 -23.87
N LEU A 429 3.69 -15.62 -22.70
CA LEU A 429 3.81 -16.41 -21.47
C LEU A 429 2.43 -16.81 -20.96
N ASP A 430 2.28 -18.09 -20.62
CA ASP A 430 1.06 -18.57 -19.97
C ASP A 430 1.02 -18.06 -18.52
N PRO A 431 -0.12 -17.51 -18.08
CA PRO A 431 -0.29 -17.16 -16.67
C PRO A 431 -0.32 -18.46 -15.86
N TRP A 432 0.40 -18.48 -14.76
CA TRP A 432 0.37 -19.64 -13.84
C TRP A 432 -0.34 -19.29 -12.54
N ARG A 433 -0.31 -18.01 -12.14
CA ARG A 433 -0.90 -17.54 -10.90
C ARG A 433 -1.46 -16.14 -11.05
N SER A 434 -2.70 -15.92 -10.58
CA SER A 434 -3.25 -14.57 -10.41
C SER A 434 -3.57 -14.31 -8.95
N ARG A 435 -3.26 -13.11 -8.47
CA ARG A 435 -3.55 -12.65 -7.11
C ARG A 435 -4.49 -11.46 -7.14
N TYR A 436 -5.40 -11.44 -6.19
CA TYR A 436 -6.47 -10.45 -6.11
C TYR A 436 -6.55 -9.92 -4.70
N TRP A 437 -6.47 -8.61 -4.56
CA TRP A 437 -6.55 -7.93 -3.28
C TRP A 437 -7.80 -7.10 -3.22
N THR A 438 -8.67 -7.43 -2.29
CA THR A 438 -9.90 -6.68 -2.03
C THR A 438 -9.95 -6.23 -0.56
N PHE A 439 -10.89 -5.35 -0.26
CA PHE A 439 -11.08 -4.84 1.10
C PHE A 439 -12.41 -5.27 1.66
N HIS A 440 -12.41 -5.68 2.92
CA HIS A 440 -13.64 -5.80 3.67
C HIS A 440 -14.21 -4.40 3.96
N ALA A 441 -15.38 -4.08 3.40
CA ALA A 441 -15.97 -2.74 3.47
C ALA A 441 -16.14 -2.19 4.90
N SER A 442 -16.43 -3.06 5.87
CA SER A 442 -16.65 -2.66 7.27
C SER A 442 -15.35 -2.32 8.00
N CYS A 443 -14.38 -3.25 8.03
CA CYS A 443 -13.14 -3.07 8.80
C CYS A 443 -11.97 -2.51 8.00
N ARG A 444 -12.12 -2.38 6.67
CA ARG A 444 -11.07 -1.98 5.72
C ARG A 444 -9.83 -2.88 5.76
N GLY A 445 -9.98 -4.09 6.25
CA GLY A 445 -8.93 -5.11 6.23
C GLY A 445 -8.81 -5.71 4.83
N TRP A 446 -7.59 -5.99 4.42
CA TRP A 446 -7.28 -6.54 3.10
C TRP A 446 -7.42 -8.05 3.07
N ILE A 447 -8.01 -8.59 2.01
CA ILE A 447 -8.13 -10.02 1.79
C ILE A 447 -7.45 -10.32 0.46
N GLU A 448 -6.52 -11.28 0.48
CA GLU A 448 -5.82 -11.79 -0.69
C GLU A 448 -6.48 -13.10 -1.13
N PHE A 449 -6.83 -13.16 -2.40
CA PHE A 449 -7.24 -14.37 -3.08
C PHE A 449 -6.18 -14.72 -4.11
N GLU A 450 -5.94 -16.01 -4.29
CA GLU A 450 -5.07 -16.54 -5.32
C GLU A 450 -5.88 -17.46 -6.23
N TYR A 451 -5.66 -17.33 -7.54
CA TYR A 451 -6.15 -18.24 -8.56
C TYR A 451 -4.96 -18.95 -9.21
N ASP A 452 -4.94 -20.27 -9.06
CA ASP A 452 -4.00 -21.14 -9.74
C ASP A 452 -4.57 -21.50 -11.12
N TRP A 453 -3.84 -21.15 -12.18
CA TRP A 453 -4.29 -21.36 -13.57
C TRP A 453 -4.16 -22.82 -14.01
N GLU A 454 -3.25 -23.59 -13.42
CA GLU A 454 -3.03 -25.00 -13.73
C GLU A 454 -4.12 -25.86 -13.06
N GLU A 455 -4.37 -25.63 -11.77
CA GLU A 455 -5.42 -26.32 -11.02
C GLU A 455 -6.83 -25.75 -11.28
N LYS A 456 -6.91 -24.55 -11.88
CA LYS A 456 -8.14 -23.76 -12.05
C LYS A 456 -8.89 -23.55 -10.72
N ARG A 457 -8.12 -23.34 -9.66
CA ARG A 457 -8.60 -23.33 -8.28
C ARG A 457 -8.37 -21.98 -7.62
N TRP A 458 -9.39 -21.53 -6.90
CA TRP A 458 -9.30 -20.37 -6.01
C TRP A 458 -8.88 -20.79 -4.61
N SER A 459 -8.09 -19.94 -3.96
CA SER A 459 -7.76 -20.05 -2.55
C SER A 459 -7.73 -18.67 -1.90
N VAL A 460 -7.91 -18.64 -0.57
CA VAL A 460 -7.68 -17.43 0.23
C VAL A 460 -6.34 -17.60 0.92
N THR A 461 -5.39 -16.74 0.59
CA THR A 461 -4.02 -16.83 1.12
C THR A 461 -3.84 -15.94 2.35
N GLN A 462 -4.52 -14.78 2.41
CA GLN A 462 -4.35 -13.83 3.52
C GLN A 462 -5.64 -13.08 3.89
N GLY A 463 -5.73 -12.70 5.18
CA GLY A 463 -6.73 -11.73 5.67
C GLY A 463 -8.14 -12.28 5.89
N ALA A 464 -8.44 -13.47 5.40
CA ALA A 464 -9.67 -14.19 5.69
C ALA A 464 -9.44 -15.70 5.78
N LYS A 465 -10.38 -16.41 6.41
CA LYS A 465 -10.46 -17.87 6.43
C LYS A 465 -11.53 -18.31 5.42
N GLU A 466 -11.20 -19.23 4.52
CA GLU A 466 -12.18 -19.88 3.66
C GLU A 466 -13.21 -20.66 4.49
N LEU A 467 -14.48 -20.55 4.11
CA LEU A 467 -15.60 -21.27 4.74
C LEU A 467 -16.30 -22.15 3.71
N THR A 468 -16.78 -23.28 4.18
CA THR A 468 -17.73 -24.11 3.43
C THR A 468 -19.10 -23.43 3.34
N ASP A 469 -19.91 -23.85 2.36
CA ASP A 469 -21.29 -23.34 2.20
C ASP A 469 -22.13 -23.60 3.47
N ASP A 470 -21.95 -24.76 4.11
CA ASP A 470 -22.64 -25.13 5.35
C ASP A 470 -22.21 -24.26 6.54
N GLU A 471 -20.90 -24.04 6.73
CA GLU A 471 -20.39 -23.14 7.78
C GLU A 471 -20.91 -21.70 7.59
N ALA A 472 -20.88 -21.20 6.34
CA ALA A 472 -21.38 -19.87 6.03
C ALA A 472 -22.89 -19.74 6.27
N ASN A 473 -23.67 -20.78 5.94
CA ASN A 473 -25.11 -20.81 6.19
C ASN A 473 -25.45 -20.92 7.68
N ALA A 474 -24.73 -21.78 8.42
CA ALA A 474 -24.90 -21.96 9.86
C ALA A 474 -24.67 -20.64 10.61
N HIS A 475 -23.56 -19.96 10.33
CA HIS A 475 -23.24 -18.68 10.98
C HIS A 475 -24.26 -17.58 10.62
N MET A 476 -24.80 -17.59 9.39
CA MET A 476 -25.85 -16.63 8.99
C MET A 476 -27.17 -16.90 9.71
N ALA A 477 -27.51 -18.18 9.94
CA ALA A 477 -28.66 -18.56 10.74
C ALA A 477 -28.49 -18.14 12.21
N GLU A 478 -27.29 -18.31 12.78
CA GLU A 478 -26.97 -17.90 14.16
C GLU A 478 -27.00 -16.38 14.37
N THR A 479 -26.43 -15.62 13.43
CA THR A 479 -26.34 -14.15 13.55
C THR A 479 -27.63 -13.42 13.17
N GLY A 480 -28.63 -14.12 12.63
CA GLY A 480 -29.86 -13.52 12.14
C GLY A 480 -29.63 -12.55 10.97
N GLN A 481 -28.45 -12.57 10.34
CA GLN A 481 -28.19 -11.77 9.16
C GLN A 481 -29.00 -12.37 8.00
N VAL A 482 -30.11 -11.71 7.67
CA VAL A 482 -30.83 -12.00 6.43
C VAL A 482 -29.85 -11.71 5.29
N GLY A 483 -29.49 -12.75 4.54
CA GLY A 483 -28.60 -12.60 3.39
C GLY A 483 -29.13 -11.47 2.51
N GLN A 484 -28.24 -10.57 2.09
CA GLN A 484 -28.62 -9.54 1.12
C GLN A 484 -29.33 -10.25 -0.04
N ASN A 485 -30.57 -9.84 -0.31
CA ASN A 485 -31.35 -10.40 -1.39
C ASN A 485 -30.58 -10.06 -2.67
N LEU A 486 -29.87 -11.05 -3.21
CA LEU A 486 -29.00 -10.82 -4.37
C LEU A 486 -29.90 -10.28 -5.48
N GLU A 487 -29.57 -9.10 -6.00
CA GLU A 487 -30.16 -8.60 -7.23
C GLU A 487 -30.10 -9.71 -8.30
N SER A 488 -31.02 -9.69 -9.27
CA SER A 488 -31.04 -10.71 -10.33
C SER A 488 -29.62 -10.94 -10.87
N MET A 489 -29.19 -12.20 -10.99
CA MET A 489 -27.79 -12.55 -11.31
C MET A 489 -27.27 -11.85 -12.58
N HIS A 490 -28.13 -11.60 -13.55
CA HIS A 490 -27.81 -10.81 -14.75
C HIS A 490 -27.47 -9.35 -14.44
N GLY A 491 -28.14 -8.73 -13.45
CA GLY A 491 -27.89 -7.36 -13.03
C GLY A 491 -26.51 -7.16 -12.42
N ILE A 492 -25.96 -8.16 -11.71
CA ILE A 492 -24.62 -8.08 -11.12
C ILE A 492 -23.53 -7.91 -12.20
N MET A 493 -23.69 -8.64 -13.30
CA MET A 493 -22.78 -8.65 -14.45
C MET A 493 -23.04 -7.54 -15.46
N GLN A 494 -24.22 -6.92 -15.44
CA GLN A 494 -24.61 -5.91 -16.42
C GLN A 494 -23.65 -4.70 -16.36
N GLY A 495 -23.08 -4.34 -17.50
CA GLY A 495 -22.13 -3.23 -17.62
C GLY A 495 -20.68 -3.56 -17.24
N LEU A 496 -20.37 -4.82 -16.90
CA LEU A 496 -19.00 -5.31 -16.78
C LEU A 496 -18.54 -5.91 -18.11
N TRP A 497 -17.34 -5.56 -18.57
CA TRP A 497 -16.70 -6.24 -19.71
C TRP A 497 -15.74 -7.31 -19.21
N VAL A 498 -15.65 -8.41 -19.95
CA VAL A 498 -14.77 -9.54 -19.63
C VAL A 498 -13.47 -9.40 -20.41
N LYS A 499 -12.34 -9.34 -19.72
CA LYS A 499 -11.01 -9.39 -20.35
C LYS A 499 -10.55 -10.83 -20.48
N SER A 500 -10.09 -11.22 -21.67
CA SER A 500 -9.64 -12.59 -21.97
C SER A 500 -8.25 -12.92 -21.42
N SER A 501 -7.42 -11.89 -21.22
CA SER A 501 -6.09 -11.97 -20.63
C SER A 501 -5.63 -10.54 -20.32
N ILE A 502 -4.82 -10.37 -19.28
CA ILE A 502 -4.29 -9.07 -18.83
C ILE A 502 -3.30 -8.48 -19.85
N MET A 503 -2.68 -9.32 -20.69
CA MET A 503 -1.65 -8.93 -21.66
C MET A 503 -2.16 -8.24 -22.94
N ASN A 504 -3.47 -8.08 -23.14
CA ASN A 504 -3.96 -7.30 -24.29
C ASN A 504 -3.79 -5.79 -24.03
N HIS A 505 -2.54 -5.33 -24.14
CA HIS A 505 -2.05 -3.96 -23.95
C HIS A 505 -2.76 -2.89 -24.79
N ALA A 506 -3.66 -3.26 -25.70
CA ALA A 506 -4.36 -2.29 -26.56
C ALA A 506 -5.35 -1.39 -25.79
N ALA A 507 -5.77 -1.75 -24.57
CA ALA A 507 -6.65 -0.94 -23.73
C ALA A 507 -5.89 -0.30 -22.55
N ILE A 508 -4.81 0.43 -22.85
CA ILE A 508 -4.16 1.34 -21.90
C ILE A 508 -5.20 2.37 -21.45
N GLY A 509 -5.69 2.25 -20.22
CA GLY A 509 -6.44 3.33 -19.56
C GLY A 509 -7.74 2.93 -18.87
N ASP A 510 -8.24 1.70 -19.02
CA ASP A 510 -9.52 1.35 -18.39
C ASP A 510 -9.36 0.73 -16.99
N THR A 511 -8.93 1.57 -16.05
CA THR A 511 -8.88 1.28 -14.61
C THR A 511 -10.20 1.60 -13.91
N THR A 512 -11.31 1.64 -14.65
CA THR A 512 -12.60 2.10 -14.12
C THR A 512 -13.27 1.13 -13.15
N GLY A 513 -12.66 -0.04 -12.89
CA GLY A 513 -13.28 -1.11 -12.10
C GLY A 513 -14.51 -1.71 -12.78
N LYS A 514 -14.68 -1.53 -14.09
CA LYS A 514 -15.74 -2.14 -14.91
C LYS A 514 -15.27 -3.37 -15.69
N ALA A 515 -14.00 -3.73 -15.52
CA ALA A 515 -13.41 -4.93 -16.10
C ALA A 515 -13.52 -6.09 -15.12
N LEU A 516 -13.92 -7.26 -15.60
CA LEU A 516 -13.80 -8.53 -14.90
C LEU A 516 -12.88 -9.44 -15.72
N ASP A 517 -12.06 -10.28 -15.10
CA ASP A 517 -11.31 -11.29 -15.84
C ASP A 517 -12.06 -12.62 -15.96
N ILE A 518 -11.49 -13.53 -16.77
CA ILE A 518 -12.04 -14.86 -16.99
C ILE A 518 -12.19 -15.64 -15.67
N PRO A 519 -11.16 -15.75 -14.81
CA PRO A 519 -11.29 -16.55 -13.58
C PRO A 519 -12.43 -16.09 -12.67
N THR A 520 -12.60 -14.77 -12.51
CA THR A 520 -13.65 -14.22 -11.65
C THR A 520 -15.03 -14.41 -12.29
N LYS A 521 -15.15 -14.26 -13.61
CA LYS A 521 -16.37 -14.56 -14.36
C LYS A 521 -16.78 -16.03 -14.21
N GLU A 522 -15.83 -16.95 -14.41
CA GLU A 522 -16.09 -18.39 -14.31
C GLU A 522 -16.51 -18.79 -12.90
N ALA A 523 -15.85 -18.25 -11.87
CA ALA A 523 -16.25 -18.45 -10.48
C ALA A 523 -17.68 -17.95 -10.22
N PHE A 524 -18.06 -16.80 -10.77
CA PHE A 524 -19.42 -16.28 -10.65
C PHE A 524 -20.45 -17.22 -11.27
N TYR A 525 -20.26 -17.67 -12.52
CA TYR A 525 -21.22 -18.58 -13.16
C TYR A 525 -21.29 -19.96 -12.48
N ARG A 526 -20.16 -20.46 -11.98
CA ARG A 526 -20.11 -21.69 -11.18
C ARG A 526 -20.93 -21.55 -9.90
N ASN A 527 -20.74 -20.45 -9.18
CA ASN A 527 -21.48 -20.17 -7.94
C ASN A 527 -22.97 -19.87 -8.17
N ALA A 528 -23.33 -19.40 -9.36
CA ALA A 528 -24.71 -19.20 -9.79
C ALA A 528 -25.41 -20.50 -10.27
N GLY A 529 -24.66 -21.60 -10.45
CA GLY A 529 -25.18 -22.87 -10.98
C GLY A 529 -25.46 -22.85 -12.49
N TRP A 530 -24.79 -21.99 -13.26
CA TRP A 530 -25.05 -21.77 -14.70
C TRP A 530 -23.98 -22.33 -15.63
N THR A 531 -22.92 -22.91 -15.09
CA THR A 531 -21.98 -23.73 -15.87
C THR A 531 -22.51 -25.16 -15.91
N GLU A 532 -22.85 -25.64 -17.10
CA GLU A 532 -22.94 -27.08 -17.35
C GLU A 532 -21.54 -27.69 -17.11
N VAL A 533 -21.53 -28.85 -16.44
CA VAL A 533 -20.34 -29.61 -16.04
C VAL A 533 -19.46 -29.96 -17.23
#